data_AF-R2RBS6-F1
#
_entry.id   AF-R2RBS6-F1
#
_cell.length_a   1.000
_cell.length_b   1.000
_cell.length_c   1.000
_cell.angle_alpha   90.00
_cell.angle_beta   90.00
_cell.angle_gamma   90.00
#
_symmetry.space_group_name_H-M   'P 1'
#
loop_
_entity.id
_entity.type
_entity.pdbx_description
1 polymer ?
#
loop_
_entity_poly.entity_id
_entity_poly.type
_entity_poly.pdbx_seq_one_letter_code
_entity_poly.pdbx_strand_id
1 'polypeptide(L)'
;MGMQRDFIAMALYFIVLIGLWIRFKGKRLSRFLIWTGIFMLLYFCILEIQNRTFFILIPLFFLLLFCYFYFKEKCRLRNGWLFNLMLISFMGYVAIVTATNGSLIGAGILAILAVLFLIVILFGLYAAIIFLIGNSFIVLRHESRRLPNLLTLILALAIIALIVMQIYGPKILPNWSVILLSIPTTIAFYFFVVFWNFLSISIIYQFNQPKFNQDYIVVLGAGLIGGEKVTPLLAKRIDRAIQFYKKQSEETLSPPQLLMSGGQGPDEKIPEAQAMREYALEQGIPDEDILMEAQSTNTLENMRFSKEIMERENPSGYHAIFTSNNYHIFRAGMYAEEVGLKIDGIGSKTARYYLPNAFLREFIAVALMNKRLHLFVCGLIALGFIALAVINYFFIG
;
A
#
# COMPACT_ATOMS: atom_id res chain seq x y z
N MET A 1 25.64 27.34 -22.23
CA MET A 1 25.21 26.11 -22.96
C MET A 1 24.06 25.37 -22.28
N GLY A 2 24.10 25.10 -20.96
CA GLY A 2 23.03 24.35 -20.27
C GLY A 2 21.62 24.97 -20.37
N MET A 3 21.51 26.28 -20.20
CA MET A 3 20.22 26.99 -20.24
C MET A 3 19.55 26.92 -21.63
N GLN A 4 20.32 27.09 -22.71
CA GLN A 4 19.80 27.01 -24.09
C GLN A 4 19.31 25.60 -24.43
N ARG A 5 20.05 24.56 -24.01
CA ARG A 5 19.63 23.16 -24.13
C ARG A 5 18.30 22.92 -23.41
N ASP A 6 18.16 23.43 -22.19
CA ASP A 6 16.97 23.20 -21.37
C ASP A 6 15.74 23.93 -21.94
N PHE A 7 15.91 25.14 -22.49
CA PHE A 7 14.83 25.83 -23.22
C PHE A 7 14.39 25.08 -24.47
N ILE A 8 15.33 24.53 -25.24
CA ILE A 8 15.00 23.71 -26.43
C ILE A 8 14.25 22.44 -26.00
N ALA A 9 14.71 21.77 -24.94
CA ALA A 9 14.05 20.58 -24.42
C ALA A 9 12.62 20.90 -23.93
N MET A 10 12.42 22.01 -23.20
CA MET A 10 11.09 22.44 -22.77
C MET A 10 10.19 22.81 -23.95
N ALA A 11 10.70 23.49 -24.97
CA ALA A 11 9.93 23.81 -26.17
C ALA A 11 9.45 22.54 -26.88
N LEU A 12 10.34 21.56 -27.07
CA LEU A 12 9.99 20.24 -27.62
C LEU A 12 8.96 19.52 -26.73
N TYR A 13 9.11 19.61 -25.41
CA TYR A 13 8.16 19.04 -24.45
C TYR A 13 6.76 19.59 -24.70
N PHE A 14 6.59 20.91 -24.67
CA PHE A 14 5.28 21.55 -24.81
C PHE A 14 4.65 21.34 -26.18
N ILE A 15 5.42 21.34 -27.27
CA ILE A 15 4.90 21.09 -28.62
C ILE A 15 4.23 19.70 -28.68
N VAL A 16 4.93 18.66 -28.23
CA VAL A 16 4.38 17.30 -28.27
C VAL A 16 3.24 17.14 -27.26
N LEU A 17 3.34 17.78 -26.10
CA LEU A 17 2.30 17.79 -25.07
C LEU A 17 0.98 18.35 -25.60
N ILE A 18 1.03 19.50 -26.28
CA ILE A 18 -0.12 20.15 -26.90
C ILE A 18 -0.71 19.26 -28.00
N GLY A 19 0.14 18.67 -28.85
CA GLY A 19 -0.30 17.72 -29.88
C GLY A 19 -1.02 16.49 -29.30
N LEU A 20 -0.51 15.92 -28.21
CA LEU A 20 -1.15 14.82 -27.49
C LEU A 20 -2.48 15.25 -26.85
N TRP A 21 -2.52 16.45 -26.27
CA TRP A 21 -3.73 16.99 -25.65
C TRP A 21 -4.86 17.17 -26.67
N ILE A 22 -4.54 17.73 -27.84
CA ILE A 22 -5.46 17.90 -28.96
C ILE A 22 -5.92 16.53 -29.48
N ARG A 23 -4.98 15.60 -29.74
CA ARG A 23 -5.29 14.27 -30.28
C ARG A 23 -6.19 13.44 -29.37
N PHE A 24 -6.07 13.61 -28.04
CA PHE A 24 -6.80 12.80 -27.06
C PHE A 24 -7.97 13.53 -26.38
N LYS A 25 -8.36 14.72 -26.87
CA LYS A 25 -9.48 15.54 -26.34
C LYS A 25 -9.52 15.60 -24.79
N GLY A 26 -8.35 15.65 -24.15
CA GLY A 26 -8.23 15.73 -22.68
C GLY A 26 -8.73 14.53 -21.85
N LYS A 27 -9.13 13.40 -22.45
CA LYS A 27 -9.84 12.33 -21.70
C LYS A 27 -8.96 11.25 -21.04
N ARG A 28 -7.63 11.28 -21.20
CA ARG A 28 -6.72 10.31 -20.53
C ARG A 28 -5.49 10.97 -19.91
N LEU A 29 -5.67 11.53 -18.71
CA LEU A 29 -4.59 12.04 -17.85
C LEU A 29 -3.44 11.02 -17.69
N SER A 30 -3.76 9.71 -17.64
CA SER A 30 -2.75 8.66 -17.54
C SER A 30 -1.76 8.63 -18.70
N ARG A 31 -2.21 8.90 -19.93
CA ARG A 31 -1.31 8.92 -21.11
C ARG A 31 -0.39 10.12 -21.10
N PHE A 32 -0.87 11.26 -20.61
CA PHE A 32 -0.06 12.45 -20.42
C PHE A 32 1.07 12.18 -19.42
N LEU A 33 0.74 11.62 -18.24
CA LEU A 33 1.72 11.29 -17.21
C LEU A 33 2.79 10.31 -17.69
N ILE A 34 2.39 9.28 -18.44
CA ILE A 34 3.32 8.33 -19.06
C ILE A 34 4.28 9.06 -20.01
N TRP A 35 3.75 9.94 -20.85
CA TRP A 35 4.56 10.67 -21.82
C TRP A 35 5.54 11.63 -21.13
N THR A 36 5.09 12.37 -20.12
CA THR A 36 5.96 13.21 -19.29
C THR A 36 7.07 12.37 -18.65
N GLY A 37 6.76 11.20 -18.10
CA GLY A 37 7.76 10.30 -17.54
C GLY A 37 8.82 9.87 -18.56
N ILE A 38 8.40 9.46 -19.77
CA ILE A 38 9.31 9.06 -20.86
C ILE A 38 10.20 10.23 -21.29
N PHE A 39 9.61 11.41 -21.48
CA PHE A 39 10.36 12.61 -21.86
C PHE A 39 11.44 12.95 -20.82
N MET A 40 11.08 12.93 -19.53
CA MET A 40 12.02 13.22 -18.46
C MET A 40 13.17 12.22 -18.42
N LEU A 41 12.87 10.93 -18.56
CA LEU A 41 13.89 9.86 -18.67
C LEU A 41 14.85 10.12 -19.83
N LEU A 42 14.33 10.42 -21.02
CA LEU A 42 15.15 10.69 -22.20
C LEU A 42 16.03 11.93 -22.01
N TYR A 43 15.48 13.02 -21.45
CA TYR A 43 16.23 14.23 -21.15
C TYR A 43 17.41 13.94 -20.21
N PHE A 44 17.19 13.23 -19.11
CA PHE A 44 18.24 12.87 -18.17
C PHE A 44 19.29 11.92 -18.79
N CYS A 45 18.89 10.98 -19.64
CA CYS A 45 19.84 10.14 -20.40
C CYS A 45 20.73 10.98 -21.34
N ILE A 46 20.16 11.97 -22.04
CA ILE A 46 20.93 12.87 -22.91
C ILE A 46 21.94 13.69 -22.08
N LEU A 47 21.55 14.16 -20.89
CA LEU A 47 22.46 14.86 -19.99
C LEU A 47 23.65 13.97 -19.58
N GLU A 48 23.40 12.72 -19.23
CA GLU A 48 24.46 11.78 -18.83
C GLU A 48 25.44 11.53 -19.98
N ILE A 49 24.93 11.31 -21.20
CA ILE A 49 25.76 11.11 -22.39
C ILE A 49 26.60 12.35 -22.70
N GLN A 50 26.02 13.54 -22.63
CA GLN A 50 26.73 14.80 -22.91
C GLN A 50 27.84 15.08 -21.90
N ASN A 51 27.60 14.78 -20.62
CA ASN A 51 28.54 15.07 -19.53
C ASN A 51 29.49 13.90 -19.22
N ARG A 52 29.35 12.77 -19.92
CA ARG A 52 30.11 11.52 -19.68
C ARG A 52 29.98 11.04 -18.23
N THR A 53 28.81 11.23 -17.63
CA THR A 53 28.46 10.75 -16.28
C THR A 53 27.56 9.52 -16.37
N PHE A 54 27.51 8.73 -15.28
CA PHE A 54 26.70 7.51 -15.19
C PHE A 54 25.96 7.39 -13.84
N PHE A 55 25.62 8.51 -13.21
CA PHE A 55 24.91 8.54 -11.94
C PHE A 55 23.48 7.97 -12.04
N ILE A 56 22.88 7.97 -13.22
CA ILE A 56 21.55 7.39 -13.45
C ILE A 56 21.51 5.86 -13.22
N LEU A 57 22.68 5.20 -13.22
CA LEU A 57 22.77 3.76 -12.98
C LEU A 57 22.33 3.36 -11.57
N ILE A 58 22.47 4.24 -10.58
CA ILE A 58 22.07 3.95 -9.19
C ILE A 58 20.55 3.79 -9.05
N PRO A 59 19.71 4.78 -9.43
CA PRO A 59 18.26 4.60 -9.38
C PRO A 59 17.77 3.51 -10.34
N LEU A 60 18.43 3.33 -11.50
CA LEU A 60 18.11 2.25 -12.42
C LEU A 60 18.37 0.87 -11.82
N PHE A 61 19.46 0.70 -11.08
CA PHE A 61 19.77 -0.54 -10.35
C PHE A 61 18.65 -0.90 -9.36
N PHE A 62 18.21 0.06 -8.54
CA PHE A 62 17.10 -0.17 -7.61
C PHE A 62 15.77 -0.42 -8.33
N LEU A 63 15.51 0.25 -9.45
CA LEU A 63 14.33 -0.01 -10.29
C LEU A 63 14.32 -1.43 -10.85
N LEU A 64 15.44 -1.88 -11.41
CA LEU A 64 15.57 -3.23 -11.97
C LEU A 64 15.42 -4.28 -10.88
N LEU A 65 16.04 -4.07 -9.72
CA LEU A 65 15.93 -4.96 -8.58
C LEU A 65 14.49 -5.01 -8.04
N PHE A 66 13.82 -3.86 -7.94
CA PHE A 66 12.40 -3.76 -7.59
C PHE A 66 11.54 -4.55 -8.59
N CYS A 67 11.69 -4.32 -9.89
CA CYS A 67 10.93 -5.02 -10.92
C CYS A 67 11.16 -6.54 -10.85
N TYR A 68 12.41 -6.98 -10.75
CA TYR A 68 12.75 -8.40 -10.66
C TYR A 68 12.04 -9.08 -9.48
N PHE A 69 12.14 -8.52 -8.28
CA PHE A 69 11.50 -9.12 -7.10
C PHE A 69 9.99 -8.95 -7.09
N TYR A 70 9.47 -7.80 -7.55
CA TYR A 70 8.05 -7.52 -7.59
C TYR A 70 7.31 -8.47 -8.53
N PHE A 71 7.83 -8.74 -9.73
CA PHE A 71 7.17 -9.66 -10.66
C PHE A 71 7.31 -11.13 -10.27
N LYS A 72 8.23 -11.47 -9.38
CA LYS A 72 8.38 -12.83 -8.85
C LYS A 72 7.48 -13.09 -7.63
N GLU A 73 7.41 -12.15 -6.71
CA GLU A 73 6.63 -12.23 -5.47
C GLU A 73 6.10 -10.84 -5.13
N LYS A 74 4.86 -10.53 -5.54
CA LYS A 74 4.29 -9.17 -5.43
C LYS A 74 4.04 -8.76 -3.98
N CYS A 75 3.69 -9.71 -3.10
CA CYS A 75 3.20 -9.44 -1.75
C CYS A 75 4.31 -9.43 -0.68
N ARG A 76 5.56 -9.16 -1.08
CA ARG A 76 6.69 -9.03 -0.15
C ARG A 76 6.94 -7.59 0.29
N LEU A 77 7.10 -7.37 1.60
CA LEU A 77 7.46 -6.07 2.19
C LEU A 77 8.80 -5.51 1.69
N ARG A 78 9.73 -6.37 1.26
CA ARG A 78 11.02 -5.98 0.64
C ARG A 78 10.81 -5.11 -0.60
N ASN A 79 9.76 -5.37 -1.38
CA ASN A 79 9.50 -4.62 -2.61
C ASN A 79 9.21 -3.15 -2.31
N GLY A 80 8.55 -2.86 -1.19
CA GLY A 80 8.37 -1.48 -0.72
C GLY A 80 9.72 -0.79 -0.47
N TRP A 81 10.68 -1.49 0.16
CA TRP A 81 11.99 -0.91 0.47
C TRP A 81 12.76 -0.61 -0.81
N LEU A 82 12.76 -1.52 -1.77
CA LEU A 82 13.39 -1.33 -3.07
C LEU A 82 12.77 -0.17 -3.84
N PHE A 83 11.45 -0.04 -3.81
CA PHE A 83 10.75 1.08 -4.43
C PHE A 83 11.08 2.41 -3.77
N ASN A 84 11.08 2.48 -2.44
CA ASN A 84 11.43 3.69 -1.71
C ASN A 84 12.91 4.07 -1.92
N LEU A 85 13.82 3.10 -1.96
CA LEU A 85 15.23 3.32 -2.29
C LEU A 85 15.41 3.82 -3.73
N MET A 86 14.63 3.31 -4.68
CA MET A 86 14.59 3.82 -6.05
C MET A 86 14.16 5.30 -6.07
N LEU A 87 13.14 5.68 -5.29
CA LEU A 87 12.68 7.08 -5.24
C LEU A 87 13.75 8.01 -4.62
N ILE A 88 14.34 7.60 -3.50
CA ILE A 88 15.36 8.39 -2.79
C ILE A 88 16.61 8.55 -3.67
N SER A 89 17.09 7.46 -4.29
CA SER A 89 18.25 7.52 -5.19
C SER A 89 17.96 8.33 -6.45
N PHE A 90 16.73 8.30 -6.98
CA PHE A 90 16.33 9.15 -8.10
C PHE A 90 16.32 10.64 -7.71
N MET A 91 15.83 10.99 -6.52
CA MET A 91 15.90 12.37 -6.01
C MET A 91 17.34 12.84 -5.82
N GLY A 92 18.20 11.99 -5.25
CA GLY A 92 19.63 12.28 -5.11
C GLY A 92 20.33 12.48 -6.46
N TYR A 93 20.00 11.64 -7.45
CA TYR A 93 20.47 11.78 -8.83
C TYR A 93 20.09 13.14 -9.43
N VAL A 94 18.82 13.53 -9.35
CA VAL A 94 18.36 14.84 -9.87
C VAL A 94 19.11 15.98 -9.18
N ALA A 95 19.33 15.90 -7.86
CA ALA A 95 20.09 16.91 -7.11
C ALA A 95 21.55 17.04 -7.57
N ILE A 96 22.24 15.92 -7.76
CA ILE A 96 23.63 15.90 -8.26
C ILE A 96 23.68 16.51 -9.66
N VAL A 97 22.84 16.03 -10.59
CA VAL A 97 22.84 16.52 -11.98
C VAL A 97 22.51 18.00 -12.06
N THR A 98 21.60 18.49 -11.24
CA THR A 98 21.29 19.93 -11.14
C THR A 98 22.48 20.72 -10.64
N ALA A 99 23.15 20.27 -9.58
CA ALA A 99 24.29 20.96 -8.99
C ALA A 99 25.51 20.99 -9.93
N THR A 100 25.79 19.90 -10.65
CA THR A 100 26.95 19.82 -11.53
C THR A 100 26.74 20.48 -12.90
N ASN A 101 25.52 20.40 -13.45
CA ASN A 101 25.26 20.79 -14.84
C ASN A 101 24.41 22.07 -15.01
N GLY A 102 23.98 22.68 -13.89
CA GLY A 102 23.11 23.86 -13.93
C GLY A 102 21.80 23.61 -14.68
N SER A 103 21.21 22.41 -14.55
CA SER A 103 19.96 22.06 -15.23
C SER A 103 18.79 22.84 -14.63
N LEU A 104 18.16 23.69 -15.44
CA LEU A 104 16.99 24.48 -15.06
C LEU A 104 15.77 23.58 -14.81
N ILE A 105 15.62 22.52 -15.62
CA ILE A 105 14.54 21.54 -15.47
C ILE A 105 14.70 20.80 -14.14
N GLY A 106 15.89 20.29 -13.83
CA GLY A 106 16.15 19.63 -12.56
C GLY A 106 15.99 20.58 -11.36
N ALA A 107 16.45 21.83 -11.48
CA ALA A 107 16.25 22.85 -10.45
C ALA A 107 14.76 23.14 -10.19
N GLY A 108 13.94 23.22 -11.25
CA GLY A 108 12.49 23.37 -11.14
C GLY A 108 11.82 22.21 -10.41
N ILE A 109 12.21 20.96 -10.72
CA ILE A 109 11.71 19.77 -10.00
C ILE A 109 12.08 19.84 -8.52
N LEU A 110 13.35 20.08 -8.20
CA LEU A 110 13.81 20.16 -6.81
C LEU A 110 13.16 21.30 -6.05
N ALA A 111 12.95 22.47 -6.69
CA ALA A 111 12.26 23.59 -6.07
C ALA A 111 10.81 23.25 -5.72
N ILE A 112 10.06 22.62 -6.64
CA ILE A 112 8.69 22.16 -6.39
C ILE A 112 8.68 21.15 -5.23
N LEU A 113 9.57 20.16 -5.26
CA LEU A 113 9.66 19.14 -4.21
C LEU A 113 10.06 19.76 -2.85
N ALA A 114 10.97 20.73 -2.84
CA ALA A 114 11.39 21.43 -1.63
C ALA A 114 10.25 22.26 -1.02
N VAL A 115 9.45 22.94 -1.86
CA VAL A 115 8.25 23.67 -1.41
C VAL A 115 7.22 22.70 -0.82
N LEU A 116 6.94 21.58 -1.51
CA LEU A 116 6.03 20.56 -1.00
C LEU A 116 6.53 19.97 0.32
N PHE A 117 7.82 19.68 0.42
CA PHE A 117 8.45 19.17 1.64
C PHE A 117 8.36 20.18 2.79
N LEU A 118 8.60 21.46 2.51
CA LEU A 118 8.44 22.54 3.49
C LEU A 118 7.00 22.64 4.00
N ILE A 119 6.01 22.55 3.11
CA ILE A 119 4.59 22.53 3.49
C ILE A 119 4.29 21.34 4.42
N VAL A 120 4.83 20.16 4.11
CA VAL A 120 4.66 18.96 4.94
C VAL A 120 5.34 19.11 6.30
N ILE A 121 6.51 19.73 6.40
CA ILE A 121 7.16 19.99 7.69
C ILE A 121 6.35 20.97 8.53
N LEU A 122 5.93 22.08 7.93
CA LEU A 122 5.24 23.17 8.64
C LEU A 122 3.83 22.77 9.08
N PHE A 123 3.08 22.07 8.21
CA PHE A 123 1.65 21.83 8.41
C PHE A 123 1.28 20.35 8.47
N GLY A 124 2.15 19.44 8.02
CA GLY A 124 1.79 18.03 7.83
C GLY A 124 1.40 17.33 9.14
N LEU A 125 2.11 17.58 10.24
CA LEU A 125 1.78 16.99 11.54
C LEU A 125 0.41 17.47 12.05
N TYR A 126 0.14 18.77 11.99
CA TYR A 126 -1.15 19.35 12.39
C TYR A 126 -2.29 18.85 11.49
N ALA A 127 -2.06 18.83 10.17
CA ALA A 127 -3.02 18.29 9.21
C ALA A 127 -3.32 16.81 9.48
N ALA A 128 -2.31 16.00 9.84
CA ALA A 128 -2.49 14.60 10.20
C ALA A 128 -3.33 14.44 11.46
N ILE A 129 -3.08 15.22 12.53
CA ILE A 129 -3.88 15.17 13.77
C ILE A 129 -5.34 15.54 13.48
N ILE A 130 -5.59 16.67 12.79
CA ILE A 130 -6.93 17.11 12.43
C ILE A 130 -7.64 16.05 11.58
N PHE A 131 -6.95 15.48 10.60
CA PHE A 131 -7.48 14.43 9.74
C PHE A 131 -7.84 13.16 10.53
N LEU A 132 -6.96 12.69 11.42
CA LEU A 132 -7.19 11.47 12.22
C LEU A 132 -8.37 11.65 13.19
N ILE A 133 -8.44 12.79 13.87
CA ILE A 133 -9.57 13.12 14.75
C ILE A 133 -10.87 13.21 13.95
N GLY A 134 -10.90 13.98 12.87
CA GLY A 134 -12.08 14.11 12.01
C GLY A 134 -12.54 12.76 11.44
N ASN A 135 -11.59 11.93 10.98
CA ASN A 135 -11.86 10.58 10.52
C ASN A 135 -12.49 9.72 11.61
N SER A 136 -11.96 9.78 12.83
CA SER A 136 -12.48 8.98 13.95
C SER A 136 -13.95 9.29 14.27
N PHE A 137 -14.37 10.56 14.20
CA PHE A 137 -15.76 10.94 14.42
C PHE A 137 -16.68 10.40 13.31
N ILE A 138 -16.23 10.43 12.05
CA ILE A 138 -17.02 9.90 10.93
C ILE A 138 -17.16 8.37 11.06
N VAL A 139 -16.08 7.66 11.38
CA VAL A 139 -16.10 6.20 11.58
C VAL A 139 -17.04 5.85 12.73
N LEU A 140 -16.96 6.53 13.87
CA LEU A 140 -17.84 6.25 15.04
C LEU A 140 -19.32 6.54 14.83
N ARG A 141 -19.68 7.34 13.80
CA ARG A 141 -21.08 7.57 13.42
C ARG A 141 -21.65 6.46 12.54
N HIS A 142 -20.82 5.78 11.76
CA HIS A 142 -21.25 4.78 10.78
C HIS A 142 -20.94 3.35 11.19
N GLU A 143 -20.01 3.15 12.13
CA GLU A 143 -19.48 1.86 12.54
C GLU A 143 -19.64 1.64 14.05
N SER A 144 -19.55 0.39 14.48
CA SER A 144 -19.62 0.03 15.90
C SER A 144 -18.46 0.62 16.71
N ARG A 145 -18.69 0.88 18.01
CA ARG A 145 -17.69 1.43 18.94
C ARG A 145 -16.70 0.39 19.47
N ARG A 146 -16.26 -0.56 18.62
CA ARG A 146 -15.25 -1.57 18.98
C ARG A 146 -13.85 -0.97 18.87
N LEU A 147 -12.88 -1.52 19.63
CA LEU A 147 -11.48 -1.06 19.64
C LEU A 147 -10.86 -0.88 18.23
N PRO A 148 -11.08 -1.79 17.26
CA PRO A 148 -10.54 -1.63 15.91
C PRO A 148 -11.09 -0.43 15.12
N ASN A 149 -12.18 0.18 15.57
CA ASN A 149 -12.79 1.38 14.97
C ASN A 149 -12.34 2.68 15.67
N LEU A 150 -11.58 2.57 16.76
CA LEU A 150 -11.01 3.69 17.51
C LEU A 150 -9.53 3.95 17.19
N LEU A 151 -8.92 3.18 16.29
CA LEU A 151 -7.47 3.21 16.06
C LEU A 151 -6.98 4.59 15.61
N THR A 152 -7.73 5.29 14.76
CA THR A 152 -7.36 6.64 14.31
C THR A 152 -7.43 7.68 15.43
N LEU A 153 -8.39 7.54 16.35
CA LEU A 153 -8.48 8.39 17.55
C LEU A 153 -7.31 8.12 18.50
N ILE A 154 -7.02 6.84 18.77
CA ILE A 154 -5.90 6.44 19.64
C ILE A 154 -4.59 6.98 19.08
N LEU A 155 -4.37 6.87 17.76
CA LEU A 155 -3.17 7.38 17.10
C LEU A 155 -3.08 8.91 17.22
N ALA A 156 -4.18 9.64 17.02
CA ALA A 156 -4.18 11.09 17.19
C ALA A 156 -3.83 11.51 18.63
N LEU A 157 -4.44 10.88 19.63
CA LEU A 157 -4.17 11.15 21.04
C LEU A 157 -2.73 10.80 21.42
N ALA A 158 -2.19 9.70 20.89
CA ALA A 158 -0.80 9.33 21.09
C ALA A 158 0.16 10.38 20.52
N ILE A 159 -0.09 10.88 19.30
CA ILE A 159 0.73 11.94 18.70
C ILE A 159 0.68 13.22 19.55
N ILE A 160 -0.51 13.64 20.00
CA ILE A 160 -0.67 14.81 20.88
C ILE A 160 0.10 14.60 22.19
N ALA A 161 -0.03 13.43 22.81
CA ALA A 161 0.68 13.11 24.04
C ALA A 161 2.21 13.16 23.86
N LEU A 162 2.74 12.65 22.74
CA LEU A 162 4.16 12.74 22.42
C LEU A 162 4.63 14.20 22.28
N ILE A 163 3.84 15.05 21.61
CA ILE A 163 4.17 16.48 21.46
C ILE A 163 4.18 17.17 22.83
N VAL A 164 3.14 16.98 23.63
CA VAL A 164 3.04 17.55 24.99
C VAL A 164 4.21 17.07 25.85
N MET A 165 4.51 15.77 25.81
CA MET A 165 5.61 15.19 26.56
C MET A 165 6.96 15.81 26.16
N GLN A 166 7.20 16.07 24.88
CA GLN A 166 8.44 16.70 24.41
C GLN A 166 8.54 18.20 24.75
N ILE A 167 7.42 18.93 24.79
CA ILE A 167 7.40 20.37 25.11
C ILE A 167 7.55 20.62 26.62
N TYR A 168 6.87 19.82 27.45
CA TYR A 168 6.79 20.03 28.89
C TYR A 168 7.72 19.13 29.70
N GLY A 169 8.09 17.96 29.18
CA GLY A 169 8.98 17.01 29.85
C GLY A 169 10.32 17.61 30.27
N PRO A 170 11.06 18.31 29.38
CA PRO A 170 12.31 18.98 29.74
C PRO A 170 12.18 20.07 30.80
N LYS A 171 10.97 20.60 31.02
CA LYS A 171 10.72 21.64 32.04
C LYS A 171 10.47 21.06 33.44
N ILE A 172 10.11 19.78 33.50
CA ILE A 172 9.68 19.10 34.74
C ILE A 172 10.74 18.09 35.19
N LEU A 173 11.40 17.43 34.26
CA LEU A 173 12.31 16.32 34.53
C LEU A 173 13.78 16.77 34.62
N PRO A 174 14.61 16.08 35.43
CA PRO A 174 16.06 16.28 35.43
C PRO A 174 16.69 16.02 34.05
N ASN A 175 17.72 16.79 33.69
CA ASN A 175 18.38 16.77 32.39
C ASN A 175 18.74 15.36 31.88
N TRP A 176 19.29 14.51 32.75
CA TRP A 176 19.69 13.14 32.39
C TRP A 176 18.51 12.27 31.93
N SER A 177 17.32 12.49 32.50
CA SER A 177 16.12 11.71 32.21
C SER A 177 15.33 12.23 31.00
N VAL A 178 15.59 13.46 30.56
CA VAL A 178 14.97 14.04 29.36
C VAL A 178 15.27 13.22 28.11
N ILE A 179 16.48 12.63 28.03
CA ILE A 179 16.90 11.75 26.94
C ILE A 179 15.96 10.53 26.81
N LEU A 180 15.42 10.03 27.93
CA LEU A 180 14.50 8.89 27.91
C LEU A 180 13.16 9.22 27.26
N LEU A 181 12.76 10.49 27.24
CA LEU A 181 11.55 10.93 26.53
C LEU A 181 11.68 10.77 25.02
N SER A 182 12.90 10.72 24.47
CA SER A 182 13.14 10.48 23.05
C SER A 182 12.77 9.06 22.62
N ILE A 183 12.76 8.08 23.53
CA ILE A 183 12.46 6.66 23.22
C ILE A 183 11.13 6.51 22.47
N PRO A 184 9.97 6.91 23.02
CA PRO A 184 8.69 6.71 22.34
C PRO A 184 8.58 7.54 21.05
N THR A 185 9.22 8.71 20.96
CA THR A 185 9.27 9.50 19.71
C THR A 185 10.07 8.78 18.62
N THR A 186 11.23 8.21 18.95
CA THR A 186 12.05 7.44 18.01
C THR A 186 11.37 6.14 17.60
N ILE A 187 10.69 5.45 18.53
CA ILE A 187 9.87 4.28 18.21
C ILE A 187 8.71 4.66 17.29
N ALA A 188 8.02 5.78 17.54
CA ALA A 188 6.96 6.27 16.68
C ALA A 188 7.49 6.61 15.27
N PHE A 189 8.65 7.25 15.18
CA PHE A 189 9.31 7.51 13.89
C PHE A 189 9.69 6.22 13.16
N TYR A 190 10.23 5.22 13.87
CA TYR A 190 10.50 3.91 13.30
C TYR A 190 9.23 3.27 12.71
N PHE A 191 8.13 3.21 13.47
CA PHE A 191 6.87 2.67 12.96
C PHE A 191 6.27 3.52 11.84
N PHE A 192 6.50 4.83 11.81
CA PHE A 192 6.14 5.67 10.67
C PHE A 192 6.88 5.24 9.40
N VAL A 193 8.18 4.96 9.47
CA VAL A 193 8.95 4.46 8.33
C VAL A 193 8.46 3.07 7.90
N VAL A 194 8.20 2.16 8.84
CA VAL A 194 7.64 0.83 8.52
C VAL A 194 6.24 0.95 7.90
N PHE A 195 5.40 1.86 8.42
CA PHE A 195 4.08 2.15 7.87
C PHE A 195 4.18 2.72 6.46
N TRP A 196 5.10 3.66 6.21
CA TRP A 196 5.36 4.21 4.88
C TRP A 196 5.77 3.13 3.90
N ASN A 197 6.65 2.22 4.31
CA ASN A 197 7.04 1.07 3.50
C ASN A 197 5.83 0.18 3.15
N PHE A 198 5.04 -0.22 4.15
CA PHE A 198 3.81 -0.99 3.95
C PHE A 198 2.81 -0.28 3.03
N LEU A 199 2.58 1.02 3.24
CA LEU A 199 1.66 1.83 2.46
C LEU A 199 2.12 1.92 1.00
N SER A 200 3.41 2.15 0.76
CA SER A 200 3.97 2.27 -0.59
C SER A 200 3.72 1.02 -1.43
N ILE A 201 4.03 -0.16 -0.89
CA ILE A 201 3.82 -1.41 -1.62
C ILE A 201 2.34 -1.80 -1.72
N SER A 202 1.53 -1.51 -0.70
CA SER A 202 0.09 -1.75 -0.74
C SER A 202 -0.62 -0.89 -1.80
N ILE A 203 -0.14 0.34 -2.03
CA ILE A 203 -0.65 1.19 -3.10
C ILE A 203 -0.23 0.65 -4.47
N ILE A 204 1.03 0.25 -4.63
CA ILE A 204 1.53 -0.33 -5.88
C ILE A 204 0.73 -1.59 -6.25
N TYR A 205 0.47 -2.46 -5.27
CA TYR A 205 -0.26 -3.71 -5.49
C TYR A 205 -1.71 -3.49 -5.97
N GLN A 206 -2.34 -2.35 -5.65
CA GLN A 206 -3.68 -2.02 -6.15
C GLN A 206 -3.74 -1.82 -7.67
N PHE A 207 -2.60 -1.57 -8.32
CA PHE A 207 -2.53 -1.45 -9.77
C PHE A 207 -2.35 -2.80 -10.49
N ASN A 208 -2.36 -3.91 -9.75
CA ASN A 208 -2.27 -5.23 -10.32
C ASN A 208 -3.46 -5.53 -11.26
N GLN A 209 -3.15 -6.00 -12.46
CA GLN A 209 -4.14 -6.36 -13.50
C GLN A 209 -3.85 -7.78 -13.97
N PRO A 210 -4.51 -8.79 -13.38
CA PRO A 210 -4.39 -10.17 -13.84
C PRO A 210 -4.89 -10.32 -15.28
N LYS A 211 -4.31 -11.30 -15.97
CA LYS A 211 -4.73 -11.69 -17.33
C LYS A 211 -6.04 -12.49 -17.29
N PHE A 212 -6.84 -12.39 -18.35
CA PHE A 212 -8.07 -13.18 -18.54
C PHE A 212 -7.74 -14.59 -19.01
N ASN A 213 -7.15 -15.39 -18.12
CA ASN A 213 -6.79 -16.79 -18.36
C ASN A 213 -6.83 -17.58 -17.04
N GLN A 214 -7.80 -17.24 -16.19
CA GLN A 214 -7.95 -17.82 -14.86
C GLN A 214 -8.95 -18.97 -14.92
N ASP A 215 -8.67 -20.06 -14.22
CA ASP A 215 -9.60 -21.17 -14.04
C ASP A 215 -10.49 -20.92 -12.82
N TYR A 216 -9.96 -20.21 -11.80
CA TYR A 216 -10.68 -19.90 -10.56
C TYR A 216 -10.57 -18.43 -10.15
N ILE A 217 -11.64 -17.94 -9.52
CA ILE A 217 -11.67 -16.66 -8.80
C ILE A 217 -12.11 -16.93 -7.36
N VAL A 218 -11.16 -16.87 -6.42
CA VAL A 218 -11.43 -17.03 -4.99
C VAL A 218 -12.00 -15.75 -4.42
N VAL A 219 -13.23 -15.77 -3.90
CA VAL A 219 -13.85 -14.60 -3.25
C VAL A 219 -13.69 -14.76 -1.75
N LEU A 220 -12.99 -13.81 -1.10
CA LEU A 220 -12.76 -13.88 0.35
C LEU A 220 -13.91 -13.26 1.15
N GLY A 221 -14.36 -13.98 2.18
CA GLY A 221 -15.32 -13.53 3.19
C GLY A 221 -14.95 -12.22 3.91
N ALA A 222 -15.98 -11.50 4.39
CA ALA A 222 -15.88 -10.21 5.07
C ALA A 222 -16.93 -9.99 6.18
N GLY A 223 -17.63 -11.06 6.60
CA GLY A 223 -18.71 -11.02 7.58
C GLY A 223 -20.10 -10.75 6.99
N LEU A 224 -21.12 -11.25 7.70
CA LEU A 224 -22.55 -11.10 7.37
C LEU A 224 -23.30 -10.11 8.29
N ILE A 225 -24.34 -9.47 7.74
CA ILE A 225 -25.33 -8.68 8.48
C ILE A 225 -26.37 -9.64 9.08
N GLY A 226 -26.53 -9.58 10.41
CA GLY A 226 -27.49 -10.44 11.12
C GLY A 226 -27.18 -11.93 11.01
N GLY A 227 -25.96 -12.28 10.61
CA GLY A 227 -25.49 -13.65 10.44
C GLY A 227 -26.01 -14.39 9.20
N GLU A 228 -26.71 -13.71 8.30
CA GLU A 228 -27.33 -14.33 7.10
C GLU A 228 -27.12 -13.51 5.82
N LYS A 229 -27.09 -12.18 5.90
CA LYS A 229 -27.09 -11.32 4.69
C LYS A 229 -25.71 -10.79 4.35
N VAL A 230 -25.38 -10.77 3.07
CA VAL A 230 -24.14 -10.19 2.55
C VAL A 230 -24.02 -8.69 2.92
N THR A 231 -22.90 -8.30 3.52
CA THR A 231 -22.60 -6.89 3.82
C THR A 231 -22.30 -6.08 2.55
N PRO A 232 -22.47 -4.74 2.54
CA PRO A 232 -22.04 -3.91 1.40
C PRO A 232 -20.54 -4.03 1.06
N LEU A 233 -19.69 -4.40 2.02
CA LEU A 233 -18.27 -4.67 1.75
C LEU A 233 -18.07 -6.01 1.05
N LEU A 234 -18.77 -7.05 1.50
CA LEU A 234 -18.73 -8.38 0.90
C LEU A 234 -19.35 -8.38 -0.50
N ALA A 235 -20.50 -7.74 -0.69
CA ALA A 235 -21.15 -7.57 -2.00
C ALA A 235 -20.17 -7.00 -3.03
N LYS A 236 -19.43 -5.94 -2.68
CA LYS A 236 -18.42 -5.35 -3.59
C LYS A 236 -17.29 -6.31 -3.95
N ARG A 237 -16.93 -7.26 -3.10
CA ARG A 237 -15.93 -8.31 -3.42
C ARG A 237 -16.52 -9.30 -4.42
N ILE A 238 -17.75 -9.76 -4.18
CA ILE A 238 -18.47 -10.66 -5.07
C ILE A 238 -18.69 -9.98 -6.43
N ASP A 239 -19.19 -8.74 -6.46
CA ASP A 239 -19.37 -7.95 -7.69
C ASP A 239 -18.07 -7.80 -8.47
N ARG A 240 -16.94 -7.64 -7.78
CA ARG A 240 -15.63 -7.53 -8.42
C ARG A 240 -15.21 -8.86 -9.07
N ALA A 241 -15.52 -9.98 -8.44
CA ALA A 241 -15.32 -11.31 -9.00
C ALA A 241 -16.22 -11.53 -10.21
N ILE A 242 -17.51 -11.20 -10.10
CA ILE A 242 -18.51 -11.28 -11.17
C ILE A 242 -18.10 -10.42 -12.38
N GLN A 243 -17.60 -9.21 -12.15
CA GLN A 243 -17.09 -8.36 -13.24
C GLN A 243 -15.93 -9.00 -14.00
N PHE A 244 -15.00 -9.65 -13.28
CA PHE A 244 -13.89 -10.34 -13.92
C PHE A 244 -14.37 -11.60 -14.66
N TYR A 245 -15.26 -12.38 -14.03
CA TYR A 245 -15.92 -13.55 -14.61
C TYR A 245 -16.58 -13.19 -15.95
N LYS A 246 -17.49 -12.20 -15.96
CA LYS A 246 -18.24 -11.79 -17.16
C LYS A 246 -17.29 -11.33 -18.26
N LYS A 247 -16.30 -10.52 -17.90
CA LYS A 247 -15.32 -10.02 -18.86
C LYS A 247 -14.44 -11.12 -19.45
N GLN A 248 -13.97 -12.08 -18.64
CA GLN A 248 -13.21 -13.22 -19.17
C GLN A 248 -14.09 -14.10 -20.06
N SER A 249 -15.33 -14.38 -19.63
CA SER A 249 -16.30 -15.15 -20.42
C SER A 249 -16.56 -14.51 -21.78
N GLU A 250 -16.68 -13.18 -21.84
CA GLU A 250 -16.84 -12.42 -23.09
C GLU A 250 -15.58 -12.46 -23.98
N GLU A 251 -14.38 -12.32 -23.40
CA GLU A 251 -13.13 -12.23 -24.17
C GLU A 251 -12.58 -13.60 -24.63
N THR A 252 -12.86 -14.67 -23.89
CA THR A 252 -12.20 -15.98 -24.08
C THR A 252 -13.15 -17.13 -24.35
N LEU A 253 -14.47 -16.95 -24.17
CA LEU A 253 -15.47 -18.02 -24.20
C LEU A 253 -15.21 -19.16 -23.18
N SER A 254 -14.37 -18.90 -22.17
CA SER A 254 -14.05 -19.83 -21.09
C SER A 254 -14.26 -19.13 -19.74
N PRO A 255 -15.45 -19.26 -19.14
CA PRO A 255 -15.72 -18.68 -17.83
C PRO A 255 -14.88 -19.36 -16.73
N PRO A 256 -14.36 -18.61 -15.75
CA PRO A 256 -13.70 -19.18 -14.57
C PRO A 256 -14.73 -19.64 -13.54
N GLN A 257 -14.38 -20.59 -12.67
CA GLN A 257 -15.21 -20.92 -11.51
C GLN A 257 -15.04 -19.87 -10.39
N LEU A 258 -16.14 -19.43 -9.79
CA LEU A 258 -16.15 -18.59 -8.59
C LEU A 258 -16.09 -19.47 -7.34
N LEU A 259 -14.97 -19.42 -6.61
CA LEU A 259 -14.82 -20.13 -5.35
C LEU A 259 -15.11 -19.20 -4.17
N MET A 260 -16.30 -19.32 -3.59
CA MET A 260 -16.71 -18.54 -2.43
C MET A 260 -16.08 -19.12 -1.16
N SER A 261 -15.15 -18.41 -0.54
CA SER A 261 -14.39 -18.90 0.63
C SER A 261 -14.65 -18.06 1.88
N GLY A 262 -15.32 -18.69 2.83
CA GLY A 262 -15.62 -18.15 4.16
C GLY A 262 -16.51 -19.11 4.95
N GLY A 263 -16.02 -19.58 6.10
CA GLY A 263 -16.79 -20.42 7.00
C GLY A 263 -17.78 -19.65 7.86
N GLN A 264 -18.18 -20.26 8.98
CA GLN A 264 -19.18 -19.69 9.89
C GLN A 264 -18.49 -19.04 11.10
N GLY A 265 -18.61 -17.72 11.20
CA GLY A 265 -18.17 -16.97 12.36
C GLY A 265 -19.07 -17.17 13.59
N PRO A 266 -18.60 -16.80 14.80
CA PRO A 266 -19.40 -16.94 16.03
C PRO A 266 -20.70 -16.11 16.02
N ASP A 267 -20.69 -14.98 15.32
CA ASP A 267 -21.84 -14.08 15.17
C ASP A 267 -22.70 -14.42 13.93
N GLU A 268 -22.43 -15.56 13.27
CA GLU A 268 -23.05 -15.94 11.99
C GLU A 268 -23.93 -17.19 12.12
N LYS A 269 -25.08 -17.17 11.43
CA LYS A 269 -26.06 -18.27 11.48
C LYS A 269 -25.85 -19.27 10.34
N ILE A 270 -25.30 -18.80 9.23
CA ILE A 270 -24.89 -19.62 8.09
C ILE A 270 -23.43 -19.28 7.74
N PRO A 271 -22.69 -20.20 7.09
CA PRO A 271 -21.36 -19.88 6.56
C PRO A 271 -21.40 -18.72 5.57
N GLU A 272 -20.39 -17.85 5.59
CA GLU A 272 -20.29 -16.74 4.64
C GLU A 272 -20.37 -17.22 3.18
N ALA A 273 -19.69 -18.33 2.86
CA ALA A 273 -19.67 -18.91 1.52
C ALA A 273 -21.08 -19.25 1.00
N GLN A 274 -21.99 -19.67 1.87
CA GLN A 274 -23.38 -19.96 1.48
C GLN A 274 -24.10 -18.67 1.06
N ALA A 275 -24.04 -17.62 1.88
CA ALA A 275 -24.65 -16.33 1.56
C ALA A 275 -24.03 -15.71 0.30
N MET A 276 -22.73 -15.90 0.08
CA MET A 276 -22.01 -15.44 -1.11
C MET A 276 -22.46 -16.17 -2.38
N ARG A 277 -22.69 -17.49 -2.31
CA ARG A 277 -23.25 -18.27 -3.43
C ARG A 277 -24.65 -17.78 -3.78
N GLU A 278 -25.54 -17.64 -2.80
CA GLU A 278 -26.91 -17.16 -3.01
C GLU A 278 -26.91 -15.79 -3.70
N TYR A 279 -26.06 -14.86 -3.23
CA TYR A 279 -25.90 -13.56 -3.86
C TYR A 279 -25.39 -13.65 -5.31
N ALA A 280 -24.42 -14.52 -5.61
CA ALA A 280 -23.90 -14.67 -6.96
C ALA A 280 -24.93 -15.26 -7.94
N LEU A 281 -25.75 -16.21 -7.47
CA LEU A 281 -26.90 -16.74 -8.23
C LEU A 281 -27.90 -15.64 -8.56
N GLU A 282 -28.24 -14.77 -7.59
CA GLU A 282 -29.12 -13.61 -7.81
C GLU A 282 -28.56 -12.63 -8.85
N GLN A 283 -27.23 -12.53 -8.98
CA GLN A 283 -26.55 -11.71 -9.99
C GLN A 283 -26.40 -12.39 -11.37
N GLY A 284 -26.98 -13.59 -11.53
CA GLY A 284 -27.07 -14.33 -12.78
C GLY A 284 -25.83 -15.16 -13.12
N ILE A 285 -25.04 -15.56 -12.12
CA ILE A 285 -23.98 -16.56 -12.33
C ILE A 285 -24.61 -17.96 -12.32
N PRO A 286 -24.28 -18.86 -13.27
CA PRO A 286 -24.74 -20.24 -13.25
C PRO A 286 -24.24 -20.98 -12.01
N ASP A 287 -25.06 -21.88 -11.46
CA ASP A 287 -24.70 -22.64 -10.26
C ASP A 287 -23.49 -23.56 -10.47
N GLU A 288 -23.35 -24.11 -11.67
CA GLU A 288 -22.23 -24.95 -12.08
C GLU A 288 -20.87 -24.23 -12.07
N ASP A 289 -20.88 -22.90 -12.13
CA ASP A 289 -19.68 -22.07 -12.07
C ASP A 289 -19.36 -21.61 -10.65
N ILE A 290 -20.10 -22.05 -9.62
CA ILE A 290 -19.91 -21.63 -8.23
C ILE A 290 -19.47 -22.81 -7.37
N LEU A 291 -18.31 -22.66 -6.72
CA LEU A 291 -17.81 -23.55 -5.69
C LEU A 291 -17.89 -22.87 -4.32
N MET A 292 -18.00 -23.67 -3.26
CA MET A 292 -18.03 -23.16 -1.88
C MET A 292 -16.95 -23.80 -1.03
N GLU A 293 -16.33 -22.98 -0.19
CA GLU A 293 -15.46 -23.37 0.91
C GLU A 293 -16.01 -22.74 2.20
N ALA A 294 -16.58 -23.57 3.08
CA ALA A 294 -17.38 -23.15 4.24
C ALA A 294 -16.77 -23.52 5.60
N GLN A 295 -15.47 -23.86 5.66
CA GLN A 295 -14.79 -24.33 6.87
C GLN A 295 -13.81 -23.31 7.46
N SER A 296 -13.36 -22.34 6.67
CA SER A 296 -12.36 -21.37 7.06
C SER A 296 -12.84 -20.39 8.15
N THR A 297 -11.98 -20.11 9.12
CA THR A 297 -12.25 -19.15 10.22
C THR A 297 -11.46 -17.85 10.10
N ASN A 298 -10.48 -17.81 9.20
CA ASN A 298 -9.60 -16.66 8.99
C ASN A 298 -8.98 -16.69 7.59
N THR A 299 -8.45 -15.56 7.13
CA THR A 299 -7.92 -15.41 5.77
C THR A 299 -6.81 -16.41 5.40
N LEU A 300 -5.99 -16.86 6.35
CA LEU A 300 -4.96 -17.88 6.08
C LEU A 300 -5.61 -19.23 5.75
N GLU A 301 -6.66 -19.60 6.49
CA GLU A 301 -7.46 -20.80 6.22
C GLU A 301 -8.25 -20.68 4.93
N ASN A 302 -8.83 -19.51 4.62
CA ASN A 302 -9.47 -19.28 3.32
C ASN A 302 -8.52 -19.65 2.17
N MET A 303 -7.27 -19.16 2.22
CA MET A 303 -6.27 -19.46 1.19
C MET A 303 -5.89 -20.94 1.17
N ARG A 304 -5.66 -21.55 2.34
CA ARG A 304 -5.28 -22.96 2.44
C ARG A 304 -6.38 -23.89 1.90
N PHE A 305 -7.61 -23.74 2.38
CA PHE A 305 -8.72 -24.62 1.99
C PHE A 305 -9.14 -24.39 0.54
N SER A 306 -9.09 -23.13 0.06
CA SER A 306 -9.32 -22.86 -1.35
C SER A 306 -8.28 -23.53 -2.25
N LYS A 307 -7.00 -23.50 -1.85
CA LYS A 307 -5.91 -24.21 -2.55
C LYS A 307 -6.19 -25.71 -2.62
N GLU A 308 -6.56 -26.33 -1.50
CA GLU A 308 -6.86 -27.77 -1.42
C GLU A 308 -8.01 -28.16 -2.34
N ILE A 309 -9.07 -27.35 -2.42
CA ILE A 309 -10.18 -27.57 -3.35
C ILE A 309 -9.70 -27.50 -4.80
N MET A 310 -9.01 -26.41 -5.19
CA MET A 310 -8.54 -26.24 -6.57
C MET A 310 -7.54 -27.31 -7.01
N GLU A 311 -6.64 -27.75 -6.12
CA GLU A 311 -5.68 -28.83 -6.39
C GLU A 311 -6.37 -30.19 -6.56
N ARG A 312 -7.48 -30.42 -5.85
CA ARG A 312 -8.27 -31.64 -5.99
C ARG A 312 -9.05 -31.67 -7.30
N GLU A 313 -9.66 -30.56 -7.69
CA GLU A 313 -10.44 -30.46 -8.94
C GLU A 313 -9.52 -30.46 -10.18
N ASN A 314 -8.37 -29.74 -10.12
CA ASN A 314 -7.42 -29.60 -11.23
C ASN A 314 -5.98 -29.97 -10.80
N PRO A 315 -5.67 -31.28 -10.61
CA PRO A 315 -4.37 -31.74 -10.14
C PRO A 315 -3.21 -31.50 -11.12
N SER A 316 -3.52 -31.32 -12.41
CA SER A 316 -2.54 -30.96 -13.45
C SER A 316 -2.06 -29.51 -13.37
N GLY A 317 -2.67 -28.70 -12.50
CA GLY A 317 -2.38 -27.27 -12.33
C GLY A 317 -3.55 -26.40 -12.76
N TYR A 318 -3.57 -25.17 -12.24
CA TYR A 318 -4.59 -24.15 -12.50
C TYR A 318 -3.99 -22.75 -12.42
N HIS A 319 -4.68 -21.79 -13.03
CA HIS A 319 -4.49 -20.37 -12.79
C HIS A 319 -5.64 -19.84 -11.94
N ALA A 320 -5.30 -19.04 -10.92
CA ALA A 320 -6.31 -18.47 -10.06
C ALA A 320 -5.94 -17.06 -9.63
N ILE A 321 -6.99 -16.31 -9.29
CA ILE A 321 -6.91 -15.00 -8.64
C ILE A 321 -7.80 -15.01 -7.40
N PHE A 322 -7.64 -14.02 -6.53
CA PHE A 322 -8.58 -13.78 -5.44
C PHE A 322 -9.14 -12.36 -5.47
N THR A 323 -10.33 -12.18 -4.90
CA THR A 323 -10.95 -10.87 -4.73
C THR A 323 -11.07 -10.51 -3.27
N SER A 324 -10.80 -9.24 -2.97
CA SER A 324 -10.95 -8.67 -1.64
C SER A 324 -11.10 -7.15 -1.71
N ASN A 325 -11.21 -6.46 -0.58
CA ASN A 325 -11.24 -4.99 -0.57
C ASN A 325 -9.83 -4.40 -0.76
N ASN A 326 -9.73 -3.23 -1.41
CA ASN A 326 -8.46 -2.57 -1.73
C ASN A 326 -7.46 -2.40 -0.57
N TYR A 327 -7.94 -2.18 0.66
CA TYR A 327 -7.05 -2.05 1.82
C TYR A 327 -6.48 -3.39 2.28
N HIS A 328 -7.17 -4.50 2.01
CA HIS A 328 -6.87 -5.83 2.53
C HIS A 328 -6.11 -6.73 1.54
N ILE A 329 -6.18 -6.43 0.23
CA ILE A 329 -5.59 -7.29 -0.82
C ILE A 329 -4.10 -7.60 -0.61
N PHE A 330 -3.30 -6.66 -0.10
CA PHE A 330 -1.88 -6.88 0.09
C PHE A 330 -1.61 -7.92 1.18
N ARG A 331 -2.26 -7.80 2.35
CA ARG A 331 -2.12 -8.76 3.44
C ARG A 331 -2.73 -10.13 3.08
N ALA A 332 -3.88 -10.15 2.41
CA ALA A 332 -4.46 -11.39 1.90
C ALA A 332 -3.47 -12.11 0.95
N GLY A 333 -2.78 -11.38 0.07
CA GLY A 333 -1.74 -11.95 -0.79
C GLY A 333 -0.51 -12.44 -0.03
N MET A 334 -0.14 -11.82 1.10
CA MET A 334 0.90 -12.36 2.00
C MET A 334 0.51 -13.74 2.54
N TYR A 335 -0.76 -13.94 2.93
CA TYR A 335 -1.25 -15.25 3.37
C TYR A 335 -1.29 -16.28 2.24
N ALA A 336 -1.63 -15.87 1.01
CA ALA A 336 -1.55 -16.74 -0.15
C ALA A 336 -0.10 -17.24 -0.38
N GLU A 337 0.88 -16.33 -0.33
CA GLU A 337 2.30 -16.68 -0.41
C GLU A 337 2.74 -17.62 0.73
N GLU A 338 2.23 -17.41 1.96
CA GLU A 338 2.55 -18.22 3.14
C GLU A 338 2.10 -19.69 2.99
N VAL A 339 0.93 -19.93 2.38
CA VAL A 339 0.44 -21.30 2.11
C VAL A 339 0.94 -21.85 0.76
N GLY A 340 1.83 -21.13 0.08
CA GLY A 340 2.37 -21.51 -1.22
C GLY A 340 1.36 -21.46 -2.37
N LEU A 341 0.28 -20.70 -2.23
CA LEU A 341 -0.74 -20.48 -3.26
C LEU A 341 -0.33 -19.29 -4.14
N LYS A 342 0.09 -19.56 -5.38
CA LYS A 342 0.58 -18.55 -6.32
C LYS A 342 -0.56 -17.86 -7.06
N ILE A 343 -1.29 -16.99 -6.36
CA ILE A 343 -2.42 -16.26 -6.92
C ILE A 343 -2.30 -14.76 -6.71
N ASP A 344 -2.88 -14.01 -7.64
CA ASP A 344 -2.90 -12.56 -7.62
C ASP A 344 -4.23 -12.01 -7.08
N GLY A 345 -4.16 -10.90 -6.35
CA GLY A 345 -5.34 -10.23 -5.80
C GLY A 345 -5.89 -9.14 -6.72
N ILE A 346 -7.22 -9.05 -6.78
CA ILE A 346 -7.95 -7.92 -7.36
C ILE A 346 -8.82 -7.23 -6.31
N GLY A 347 -8.55 -5.93 -6.12
CA GLY A 347 -9.23 -5.12 -5.12
C GLY A 347 -10.60 -4.61 -5.56
N SER A 348 -11.53 -4.58 -4.61
CA SER A 348 -12.83 -3.91 -4.70
C SER A 348 -12.84 -2.59 -3.93
N LYS A 349 -13.66 -1.64 -4.41
CA LYS A 349 -13.74 -0.29 -3.84
C LYS A 349 -14.24 -0.34 -2.40
N THR A 350 -13.57 0.41 -1.52
CA THR A 350 -13.99 0.62 -0.12
C THR A 350 -14.50 2.04 0.06
N ALA A 351 -15.38 2.26 1.03
CA ALA A 351 -15.82 3.61 1.41
C ALA A 351 -14.62 4.45 1.85
N ARG A 352 -14.47 5.66 1.29
CA ARG A 352 -13.28 6.51 1.51
C ARG A 352 -13.06 6.87 2.97
N TYR A 353 -14.13 7.09 3.73
CA TYR A 353 -14.03 7.42 5.16
C TYR A 353 -13.49 6.26 6.00
N TYR A 354 -13.67 5.00 5.56
CA TYR A 354 -13.21 3.82 6.28
C TYR A 354 -11.74 3.49 6.00
N LEU A 355 -11.20 3.96 4.86
CA LEU A 355 -9.84 3.63 4.42
C LEU A 355 -8.74 3.91 5.45
N PRO A 356 -8.66 5.09 6.12
CA PRO A 356 -7.56 5.36 7.04
C PRO A 356 -7.52 4.38 8.21
N ASN A 357 -8.69 4.14 8.82
CA ASN A 357 -8.82 3.20 9.93
C ASN A 357 -8.56 1.75 9.48
N ALA A 358 -9.02 1.37 8.29
CA ALA A 358 -8.77 0.06 7.72
C ALA A 358 -7.28 -0.16 7.44
N PHE A 359 -6.58 0.78 6.79
CA PHE A 359 -5.14 0.67 6.52
C PHE A 359 -4.32 0.61 7.81
N LEU A 360 -4.71 1.34 8.86
CA LEU A 360 -4.03 1.27 10.16
C LEU A 360 -4.21 -0.11 10.80
N ARG A 361 -5.39 -0.71 10.69
CA ARG A 361 -5.65 -2.08 11.15
C ARG A 361 -4.81 -3.10 10.39
N GLU A 362 -4.76 -2.99 9.06
CA GLU A 362 -3.94 -3.88 8.22
C GLU A 362 -2.45 -3.73 8.53
N PHE A 363 -1.98 -2.51 8.74
CA PHE A 363 -0.61 -2.24 9.17
C PHE A 363 -0.28 -2.91 10.51
N ILE A 364 -1.15 -2.76 11.51
CA ILE A 364 -0.95 -3.40 12.82
C ILE A 364 -0.89 -4.92 12.67
N ALA A 365 -1.78 -5.52 11.87
CA ALA A 365 -1.76 -6.94 11.60
C ALA A 365 -0.43 -7.40 10.96
N VAL A 366 0.06 -6.67 9.94
CA VAL A 366 1.33 -6.97 9.27
C VAL A 366 2.54 -6.77 10.19
N ALA A 367 2.51 -5.75 11.06
CA ALA A 367 3.54 -5.55 12.08
C ALA A 367 3.54 -6.72 13.08
N LEU A 368 2.36 -7.20 13.50
CA LEU A 368 2.25 -8.34 14.42
C LEU A 368 2.74 -9.65 13.80
N MET A 369 2.58 -9.85 12.48
CA MET A 369 3.18 -11.00 11.77
C MET A 369 4.71 -11.02 11.92
N ASN A 370 5.35 -9.84 12.03
CA ASN A 370 6.79 -9.68 12.19
C ASN A 370 7.19 -9.23 13.61
N LYS A 371 6.37 -9.52 14.64
CA LYS A 371 6.54 -8.99 16.01
C LYS A 371 7.94 -9.18 16.60
N ARG A 372 8.61 -10.31 16.31
CA ARG A 372 9.95 -10.60 16.83
C ARG A 372 10.98 -9.57 16.37
N LEU A 373 10.94 -9.20 15.09
CA LEU A 373 11.81 -8.18 14.51
C LEU A 373 11.54 -6.81 15.16
N HIS A 374 10.28 -6.41 15.26
CA HIS A 374 9.93 -5.11 15.83
C HIS A 374 10.26 -5.01 17.32
N LEU A 375 10.03 -6.07 18.11
CA LEU A 375 10.43 -6.12 19.51
C LEU A 375 11.95 -5.99 19.67
N PHE A 376 12.73 -6.66 18.81
CA PHE A 376 14.18 -6.55 18.82
C PHE A 376 14.65 -5.11 18.51
N VAL A 377 14.12 -4.49 17.45
CA VAL A 377 14.50 -3.10 17.07
C VAL A 377 14.08 -2.10 18.14
N CYS A 378 12.87 -2.20 18.68
CA CYS A 378 12.41 -1.35 19.77
C CYS A 378 13.28 -1.52 21.03
N GLY A 379 13.69 -2.75 21.34
CA GLY A 379 14.63 -3.05 22.42
C GLY A 379 15.98 -2.37 22.23
N LEU A 380 16.56 -2.44 21.02
CA LEU A 380 17.82 -1.75 20.70
C LEU A 380 17.70 -0.22 20.82
N ILE A 381 16.60 0.36 20.33
CA ILE A 381 16.35 1.82 20.48
C ILE A 381 16.30 2.19 21.96
N ALA A 382 15.52 1.46 22.77
CA ALA A 382 15.39 1.74 24.19
C ALA A 382 16.73 1.60 24.92
N LEU A 383 17.47 0.51 24.67
CA LEU A 383 18.79 0.28 25.27
C LEU A 383 19.79 1.38 24.92
N GLY A 384 19.81 1.84 23.66
CA GLY A 384 20.69 2.93 23.21
C GLY A 384 20.43 4.24 23.95
N PHE A 385 19.16 4.63 24.11
CA PHE A 385 18.80 5.84 24.86
C PHE A 385 19.02 5.70 26.37
N ILE A 386 18.79 4.51 26.94
CA ILE A 386 19.11 4.24 28.35
C ILE A 386 20.61 4.38 28.60
N ALA A 387 21.45 3.80 27.73
CA ALA A 387 22.90 3.94 27.83
C ALA A 387 23.33 5.41 27.72
N LEU A 388 22.74 6.17 26.79
CA LEU A 388 23.01 7.60 26.64
C LEU A 388 22.59 8.41 27.88
N ALA A 389 21.44 8.09 28.47
CA ALA A 389 20.97 8.73 29.70
C ALA A 389 21.89 8.44 30.89
N VAL A 390 22.38 7.20 31.01
CA VAL A 390 23.36 6.81 32.04
C VAL A 390 24.68 7.56 31.86
N ILE A 391 25.20 7.63 30.63
CA ILE A 391 26.42 8.41 30.33
C ILE A 391 26.20 9.89 30.69
N ASN A 392 25.05 10.46 30.31
CA ASN A 392 24.75 11.84 30.64
C ASN A 392 24.72 12.07 32.16
N TYR A 393 24.09 11.16 32.92
CA TYR A 393 24.02 11.24 34.39
C TYR A 393 25.41 11.22 35.05
N PHE A 394 26.33 10.38 34.58
CA PHE A 394 27.65 10.23 35.21
C PHE A 394 28.71 11.22 34.71
N PHE A 395 28.62 11.72 33.47
CA PHE A 395 29.71 12.48 32.83
C PHE A 395 29.36 13.93 32.49
N ILE A 396 28.08 14.31 32.48
CA ILE A 396 27.62 15.64 32.04
C ILE A 396 26.71 16.31 33.09
N GLY A 397 25.94 15.50 33.82
CA GLY A 397 24.93 15.92 34.80
C GLY A 397 25.48 16.44 36.11
#